data_AF-A3MT83-F1
#
_entry.id   AF-A3MT83-F1
#
_cell.length_a   1.000
_cell.length_b   1.000
_cell.length_c   1.000
_cell.angle_alpha   90.00
_cell.angle_beta   90.00
_cell.angle_gamma   90.00
#
_symmetry.space_group_name_H-M   'P 1'
#
loop_
_entity.id
_entity.type
_entity.pdbx_description
1 polymer ?
#
loop_
_entity_poly.entity_id
_entity_poly.type
_entity_poly.pdbx_seq_one_letter_code
_entity_poly.pdbx_strand_id
1 'polypeptide(L)'
;MKPLLATAAILLATGLALGNGDVALLAAVPLASYAVNALLPPPRIAVAKRREGSYVEVYIQGDRLPGVLYIYDAAPLDAPGGPRRWALFKPPLKRTLRLRYREEAPGGGLVVEVYNPAMTKRAVVVYAEEPRAAAPPAKPWEGAEEFAEVKPYQPGDPLRRVNWRAFAKTGELYVNKYAGSERGRAVVVVDARRLRGAVVEAAAKAAAILAERGYDVSYFVLGHGEAQEVPKSFTPSCTGRPPCADVVTYVGSLRDPCPVDCLRVVYIDVAARNPLAAIRRLSLYRELRARGAEVLTDVEKLAEVV
;
A
#
# COMPACT_ATOMS: atom_id res chain seq x y z
N MET A 1 0.33 -26.24 -30.00
CA MET A 1 -0.50 -27.45 -29.82
C MET A 1 -1.56 -27.68 -30.90
N LYS A 2 -1.89 -26.69 -31.76
CA LYS A 2 -2.51 -26.93 -33.08
C LYS A 2 -1.87 -28.09 -33.89
N PRO A 3 -0.53 -28.29 -33.89
CA PRO A 3 0.06 -29.46 -34.55
C PRO A 3 -0.37 -30.80 -33.95
N LEU A 4 -0.63 -30.92 -32.64
CA LEU A 4 -1.04 -32.19 -32.03
C LEU A 4 -2.42 -32.64 -32.51
N LEU A 5 -3.38 -31.72 -32.55
CA LEU A 5 -4.72 -32.01 -33.07
C LEU A 5 -4.69 -32.30 -34.58
N ALA A 6 -3.86 -31.59 -35.34
CA ALA A 6 -3.68 -31.87 -36.76
C ALA A 6 -3.07 -33.26 -36.99
N THR A 7 -2.02 -33.63 -36.24
CA THR A 7 -1.42 -34.97 -36.30
C THR A 7 -2.42 -36.06 -35.92
N ALA A 8 -3.22 -35.85 -34.86
CA ALA A 8 -4.29 -36.78 -34.47
C ALA A 8 -5.33 -36.96 -35.58
N ALA A 9 -5.79 -35.86 -36.18
CA ALA A 9 -6.78 -35.89 -37.25
C ALA A 9 -6.24 -36.62 -38.50
N ILE A 10 -4.98 -36.39 -38.86
CA ILE A 10 -4.31 -37.08 -39.97
C ILE A 10 -4.24 -38.58 -39.69
N LEU A 11 -3.77 -39.00 -38.51
CA LEU A 11 -3.66 -40.42 -38.14
C LEU A 11 -5.02 -41.13 -38.13
N LEU A 12 -6.07 -40.48 -37.60
CA LEU A 12 -7.43 -41.01 -37.63
C LEU A 12 -7.97 -41.15 -39.06
N ALA A 13 -7.83 -40.10 -39.88
CA ALA A 13 -8.31 -40.11 -41.26
C ALA A 13 -7.58 -41.17 -42.10
N THR A 14 -6.25 -41.27 -41.96
CA THR A 14 -5.44 -42.28 -42.66
C THR A 14 -5.79 -43.70 -42.19
N GLY A 15 -5.97 -43.92 -40.88
CA GLY A 15 -6.36 -45.24 -40.36
C GLY A 15 -7.74 -45.68 -40.85
N LEU A 16 -8.72 -44.77 -40.86
CA LEU A 16 -10.08 -45.04 -41.38
C LEU A 16 -10.06 -45.31 -42.89
N ALA A 17 -9.32 -44.51 -43.67
CA ALA A 17 -9.23 -44.69 -45.12
C ALA A 17 -8.57 -46.02 -45.51
N LEU A 18 -7.62 -46.50 -44.71
CA LEU A 18 -6.92 -47.77 -44.93
C LEU A 18 -7.60 -48.98 -44.26
N GLY A 19 -8.68 -48.78 -43.49
CA GLY A 19 -9.30 -49.84 -42.68
C GLY A 19 -8.36 -50.42 -41.61
N ASN A 20 -7.33 -49.68 -41.19
CA ASN A 20 -6.31 -50.13 -40.26
C ASN A 20 -6.49 -49.49 -38.87
N GLY A 21 -6.95 -50.31 -37.92
CA GLY A 21 -7.19 -49.90 -36.54
C GLY A 21 -5.93 -49.45 -35.79
N ASP A 22 -4.77 -50.03 -36.09
CA ASP A 22 -3.51 -49.69 -35.42
C ASP A 22 -3.06 -48.27 -35.76
N VAL A 23 -3.21 -47.86 -37.03
CA VAL A 23 -2.90 -46.50 -37.48
C VAL A 23 -3.84 -45.48 -36.85
N ALA A 24 -5.12 -45.81 -36.71
CA ALA A 24 -6.07 -44.95 -36.01
C ALA A 24 -5.74 -44.84 -34.51
N LEU A 25 -5.26 -45.92 -33.89
CA LEU A 25 -4.91 -45.97 -32.46
C LEU A 25 -3.69 -45.09 -32.13
N LEU A 26 -2.79 -44.84 -33.09
CA LEU A 26 -1.67 -43.90 -32.91
C LEU A 26 -2.13 -42.46 -32.62
N ALA A 27 -3.37 -42.09 -32.99
CA ALA A 27 -3.93 -40.79 -32.65
C ALA A 27 -4.22 -40.62 -31.15
N ALA A 28 -4.28 -41.71 -30.38
CA ALA A 28 -4.51 -41.65 -28.94
C ALA A 28 -3.41 -40.87 -28.21
N VAL A 29 -2.15 -40.98 -28.66
CA VAL A 29 -1.01 -40.29 -28.03
C VAL A 29 -1.11 -38.76 -28.15
N PRO A 30 -1.27 -38.15 -29.35
CA PRO A 30 -1.44 -36.69 -29.47
C PRO A 30 -2.75 -36.20 -28.83
N LEU A 31 -3.82 -36.99 -28.85
CA LEU A 31 -5.08 -36.64 -28.17
C LEU A 31 -4.94 -36.61 -26.66
N ALA A 32 -4.32 -37.64 -26.06
CA ALA A 32 -4.05 -37.69 -24.63
C ALA A 32 -3.12 -36.54 -24.20
N SER A 33 -2.08 -36.27 -24.99
CA SER A 33 -1.17 -35.14 -24.76
C SER A 33 -1.90 -33.79 -24.80
N TYR A 34 -2.78 -33.59 -25.79
CA TYR A 34 -3.62 -32.39 -25.84
C TYR A 34 -4.56 -32.28 -24.64
N ALA A 35 -5.24 -33.37 -24.29
CA ALA A 35 -6.20 -33.42 -23.18
C ALA A 35 -5.53 -33.06 -21.84
N VAL A 36 -4.37 -33.66 -21.56
CA VAL A 36 -3.57 -33.34 -20.36
C VAL A 36 -3.25 -31.85 -20.32
N ASN A 37 -2.71 -31.29 -21.41
CA ASN A 37 -2.34 -29.87 -21.44
C ASN A 37 -3.54 -28.91 -21.40
N ALA A 38 -4.72 -29.33 -21.90
CA ALA A 38 -5.96 -28.56 -21.86
C ALA A 38 -6.60 -28.54 -20.48
N LEU A 39 -6.42 -29.61 -19.69
CA LEU A 39 -6.94 -29.71 -18.34
C LEU A 39 -6.07 -28.96 -17.31
N LEU A 40 -4.77 -28.80 -17.57
CA LEU A 40 -3.87 -28.06 -16.68
C LEU A 40 -4.39 -26.63 -16.41
N PRO A 41 -4.36 -26.15 -15.15
CA PRO A 41 -4.61 -24.75 -14.86
C PRO A 41 -3.48 -23.87 -15.44
N PRO A 42 -3.75 -22.59 -15.73
CA PRO A 42 -2.71 -21.63 -16.06
C PRO A 42 -1.68 -21.55 -14.92
N PRO A 43 -0.38 -21.42 -15.21
CA PRO A 43 0.64 -21.28 -14.17
C PRO A 43 0.37 -20.05 -13.31
N ARG A 44 0.57 -20.18 -11.99
CA ARG A 44 0.55 -19.03 -11.10
C ARG A 44 1.85 -18.27 -11.28
N ILE A 45 1.73 -16.96 -11.55
CA ILE A 45 2.90 -16.09 -11.74
C ILE A 45 2.82 -14.87 -10.82
N ALA A 46 4.00 -14.43 -10.38
CA ALA A 46 4.24 -13.12 -9.81
C ALA A 46 5.11 -12.33 -10.80
N VAL A 47 4.77 -11.06 -11.00
CA VAL A 47 5.43 -10.18 -11.97
C VAL A 47 6.00 -8.99 -11.22
N ALA A 48 7.25 -8.66 -11.51
CA ALA A 48 7.89 -7.43 -11.04
C ALA A 48 8.48 -6.69 -12.24
N LYS A 49 8.31 -5.37 -12.27
CA LYS A 49 8.89 -4.48 -13.27
C LYS A 49 10.01 -3.68 -12.60
N ARG A 50 11.20 -3.67 -13.18
CA ARG A 50 12.33 -2.84 -12.74
C ARG A 50 12.76 -1.95 -13.89
N ARG A 51 12.79 -0.64 -13.66
CA ARG A 51 13.29 0.32 -14.64
C ARG A 51 14.76 0.66 -14.36
N GLU A 52 15.60 0.50 -15.37
CA GLU A 52 17.00 0.90 -15.37
C GLU A 52 17.24 1.86 -16.55
N GLY A 53 17.09 3.16 -16.28
CA GLY A 53 17.20 4.20 -17.30
C GLY A 53 16.13 4.07 -18.39
N SER A 54 16.55 3.82 -19.63
CA SER A 54 15.69 3.63 -20.81
C SER A 54 15.24 2.19 -21.03
N TYR A 55 15.70 1.25 -20.21
CA TYR A 55 15.31 -0.16 -20.27
C TYR A 55 14.36 -0.51 -19.14
N VAL A 56 13.36 -1.33 -19.48
CA VAL A 56 12.51 -2.01 -18.53
C VAL A 56 12.90 -3.48 -18.50
N GLU A 57 13.10 -3.98 -17.30
CA GLU A 57 13.30 -5.40 -17.05
C GLU A 57 12.12 -5.97 -16.28
N VAL A 58 11.45 -6.94 -16.90
CA VAL A 58 10.31 -7.66 -16.32
C VAL A 58 10.80 -9.00 -15.79
N TYR A 59 10.63 -9.21 -14.49
CA TYR A 59 10.89 -10.46 -13.79
C TYR A 59 9.58 -11.20 -13.60
N ILE A 60 9.48 -12.40 -14.15
CA ILE A 60 8.31 -13.27 -13.99
C ILE A 60 8.75 -14.49 -13.21
N GLN A 61 8.20 -14.64 -12.01
CA GLN A 61 8.37 -15.83 -11.18
C GLN A 61 7.11 -16.69 -11.31
N GLY A 62 7.27 -17.93 -11.72
CA GLY A 62 6.16 -18.86 -11.88
C GLY A 62 6.36 -20.15 -11.10
N ASP A 63 5.25 -20.86 -10.89
CA ASP A 63 5.25 -22.23 -10.38
C ASP A 63 5.87 -23.23 -11.38
N ARG A 64 5.68 -24.54 -11.17
CA ARG A 64 6.21 -25.60 -12.05
C ARG A 64 5.33 -25.91 -13.25
N LEU A 65 4.18 -25.25 -13.42
CA LEU A 65 3.28 -25.55 -14.51
C LEU A 65 3.78 -24.90 -15.81
N PRO A 66 3.64 -25.55 -16.97
CA PRO A 66 3.95 -24.91 -18.25
C PRO A 66 2.83 -23.95 -18.67
N GLY A 67 3.14 -22.93 -19.48
CA GLY A 67 2.13 -22.03 -20.02
C GLY A 67 2.65 -21.03 -21.05
N VAL A 68 1.73 -20.31 -21.69
CA VAL A 68 2.05 -19.23 -22.63
C VAL A 68 1.68 -17.90 -21.99
N LEU A 69 2.62 -16.95 -22.02
CA LEU A 69 2.49 -15.63 -21.43
C LEU A 69 2.42 -14.59 -22.54
N TYR A 70 1.43 -13.70 -22.49
CA TYR A 70 1.39 -12.49 -23.31
C TYR A 70 1.61 -11.29 -22.39
N ILE A 71 2.70 -10.57 -22.62
CA ILE A 71 3.12 -9.43 -21.83
C ILE A 71 2.92 -8.19 -22.70
N TYR A 72 2.26 -7.17 -22.17
CA TYR A 72 2.12 -5.89 -22.86
C TYR A 72 1.93 -4.76 -21.88
N ASP A 73 2.30 -3.57 -22.31
CA ASP A 73 2.04 -2.35 -21.56
C ASP A 73 0.61 -1.86 -21.82
N ALA A 74 -0.11 -1.44 -20.78
CA ALA A 74 -1.42 -0.83 -20.95
C ALA A 74 -1.23 0.58 -21.53
N ALA A 75 -1.24 0.67 -22.85
CA ALA A 75 -1.19 1.96 -23.55
C ALA A 75 -2.45 2.80 -23.23
N PRO A 76 -2.32 4.13 -23.12
CA PRO A 76 -3.47 5.04 -23.05
C PRO A 76 -4.41 4.82 -24.24
N LEU A 77 -5.72 5.04 -24.04
CA LEU A 77 -6.73 4.88 -25.10
C LEU A 77 -6.44 5.74 -26.34
N ASP A 78 -5.74 6.85 -26.16
CA ASP A 78 -5.41 7.83 -27.21
C ASP A 78 -4.04 7.55 -27.89
N ALA A 79 -3.39 6.42 -27.59
CA ALA A 79 -2.12 6.08 -28.21
C ALA A 79 -2.30 5.78 -29.72
N PRO A 80 -1.45 6.32 -30.61
CA PRO A 80 -1.57 6.18 -32.06
C PRO A 80 -1.32 4.75 -32.59
N GLY A 81 -1.06 3.78 -31.72
CA GLY A 81 -0.82 2.37 -32.07
C GLY A 81 -1.21 1.43 -30.93
N GLY A 82 -1.48 0.16 -31.28
CA GLY A 82 -1.77 -0.88 -30.29
C GLY A 82 -0.59 -1.17 -29.37
N PRO A 83 -0.84 -1.68 -28.15
CA PRO A 83 0.24 -1.96 -27.20
C PRO A 83 1.17 -3.04 -27.75
N ARG A 84 2.47 -2.83 -27.59
CA ARG A 84 3.49 -3.80 -27.99
C ARG A 84 3.31 -5.06 -27.15
N ARG A 85 3.13 -6.21 -27.80
CA ARG A 85 2.89 -7.49 -27.13
C ARG A 85 4.07 -8.45 -27.34
N TRP A 86 4.54 -9.04 -26.25
CA TRP A 86 5.53 -10.12 -26.27
C TRP A 86 4.87 -11.44 -25.89
N ALA A 87 5.13 -12.48 -26.68
CA ALA A 87 4.68 -13.84 -26.38
C ALA A 87 5.87 -14.66 -25.87
N LEU A 88 5.77 -15.24 -24.67
CA LEU A 88 6.80 -16.09 -24.08
C LEU A 88 6.20 -17.42 -23.64
N PHE A 89 6.91 -18.51 -23.92
CA PHE A 89 6.59 -19.80 -23.32
C PHE A 89 7.30 -19.95 -21.97
N LYS A 90 6.54 -20.30 -20.92
CA LYS A 90 7.08 -20.68 -19.61
C LYS A 90 7.23 -22.20 -19.54
N PRO A 91 8.45 -22.76 -19.58
CA PRO A 91 8.64 -24.18 -19.43
C PRO A 91 8.43 -24.63 -17.97
N PRO A 92 8.18 -25.93 -17.73
CA PRO A 92 7.77 -26.43 -16.41
C PRO A 92 8.87 -26.30 -15.34
N LEU A 93 10.14 -26.47 -15.70
CA LEU A 93 11.26 -26.43 -14.75
C LEU A 93 11.87 -25.03 -14.58
N LYS A 94 11.51 -24.07 -15.44
CA LYS A 94 12.06 -22.72 -15.38
C LYS A 94 11.13 -21.82 -14.55
N ARG A 95 11.59 -21.52 -13.34
CA ARG A 95 10.84 -20.69 -12.37
C ARG A 95 10.92 -19.21 -12.66
N THR A 96 11.99 -18.74 -13.29
CA THR A 96 12.21 -17.32 -13.53
C THR A 96 12.40 -17.05 -15.02
N LEU A 97 11.59 -16.12 -15.55
CA LEU A 97 11.76 -15.54 -16.87
C LEU A 97 12.14 -14.06 -16.74
N ARG A 98 13.02 -13.60 -17.62
CA ARG A 98 13.43 -12.21 -17.73
C ARG A 98 13.13 -11.73 -19.14
N LEU A 99 12.44 -10.61 -19.24
CA LEU A 99 12.21 -9.89 -20.49
C LEU A 99 12.77 -8.48 -20.33
N ARG A 100 13.70 -8.10 -21.21
CA ARG A 100 14.27 -6.76 -21.25
C ARG A 100 13.87 -6.08 -22.54
N TYR A 101 13.27 -4.89 -22.45
CA TYR A 101 12.90 -4.08 -23.60
C TYR A 101 13.13 -2.59 -23.34
N ARG A 102 13.11 -1.77 -24.38
CA ARG A 102 13.19 -0.31 -24.28
C ARG A 102 11.79 0.27 -24.17
N GLU A 103 11.54 1.07 -23.14
CA GLU A 103 10.26 1.74 -22.92
C GLU A 103 10.26 3.09 -23.65
N GLU A 104 9.26 3.32 -24.50
CA GLU A 104 9.14 4.53 -25.32
C GLU A 104 8.36 5.64 -24.59
N ALA A 105 7.42 5.29 -23.71
CA ALA A 105 6.68 6.23 -22.87
C ALA A 105 6.47 5.63 -21.46
N PRO A 106 6.82 6.36 -20.39
CA PRO A 106 6.55 5.93 -19.02
C PRO A 106 5.05 6.09 -18.69
N GLY A 107 4.47 5.13 -17.98
CA GLY A 107 3.18 5.34 -17.27
C GLY A 107 2.05 4.34 -17.53
N GLY A 108 2.30 3.24 -18.25
CA GLY A 108 1.30 2.18 -18.38
C GLY A 108 1.46 1.08 -17.32
N GLY A 109 0.33 0.51 -16.90
CA GLY A 109 0.32 -0.72 -16.09
C GLY A 109 0.78 -1.90 -16.94
N LEU A 110 1.68 -2.72 -16.42
CA LEU A 110 2.15 -3.92 -17.12
C LEU A 110 1.10 -5.03 -16.99
N VAL A 111 0.57 -5.51 -18.10
CA VAL A 111 -0.40 -6.61 -18.12
C VAL A 111 0.26 -7.89 -18.61
N VAL A 112 0.05 -8.98 -17.88
CA VAL A 112 0.49 -10.32 -18.26
C VAL A 112 -0.72 -11.24 -18.31
N GLU A 113 -1.12 -11.62 -19.52
CA GLU A 113 -2.08 -12.70 -19.72
C GLU A 113 -1.36 -14.04 -19.71
N VAL A 114 -1.92 -14.99 -18.98
CA VAL A 114 -1.33 -16.29 -18.71
C VAL A 114 -2.28 -17.36 -19.19
N TYR A 115 -1.79 -18.21 -20.07
CA TYR A 115 -2.54 -19.31 -20.64
C TYR A 115 -1.90 -20.64 -20.24
N ASN A 116 -2.71 -21.69 -20.11
CA ASN A 116 -2.19 -23.04 -20.14
C ASN A 116 -1.60 -23.36 -21.54
N PRO A 117 -0.84 -24.47 -21.73
CA PRO A 117 -0.22 -24.75 -23.02
C PRO A 117 -1.22 -24.91 -24.17
N ALA A 118 -2.48 -25.22 -23.86
CA ALA A 118 -3.62 -25.35 -24.79
C ALA A 118 -4.31 -24.05 -25.12
N MET A 119 -4.00 -22.96 -24.42
CA MET A 119 -4.74 -21.71 -24.53
C MET A 119 -6.25 -21.87 -24.29
N THR A 120 -6.67 -22.93 -23.59
CA THR A 120 -8.07 -23.19 -23.25
C THR A 120 -8.46 -22.52 -21.93
N LYS A 121 -7.49 -22.26 -21.05
CA LYS A 121 -7.69 -21.56 -19.78
C LYS A 121 -6.79 -20.34 -19.71
N ARG A 122 -7.32 -19.25 -19.16
CA ARG A 122 -6.64 -17.96 -19.03
C ARG A 122 -6.69 -17.45 -17.59
N ALA A 123 -5.61 -16.83 -17.14
CA ALA A 123 -5.53 -15.96 -15.98
C ALA A 123 -4.92 -14.62 -16.42
N VAL A 124 -5.27 -13.52 -15.77
CA VAL A 124 -4.70 -12.20 -16.05
C VAL A 124 -4.05 -11.69 -14.79
N VAL A 125 -2.79 -11.28 -14.91
CA VAL A 125 -2.03 -10.63 -13.85
C VAL A 125 -1.74 -9.21 -14.31
N VAL A 126 -2.36 -8.24 -13.65
CA VAL A 126 -2.11 -6.82 -13.89
C VAL A 126 -1.14 -6.34 -12.83
N TYR A 127 0.03 -5.92 -13.25
CA TYR A 127 0.97 -5.19 -12.43
C TYR A 127 0.74 -3.70 -12.66
N ALA A 128 0.08 -3.05 -11.70
CA ALA A 128 0.18 -1.60 -11.57
C ALA A 128 1.47 -1.31 -10.82
N GLU A 129 2.34 -0.47 -11.40
CA GLU A 129 3.49 0.04 -10.66
C GLU A 129 2.93 0.77 -9.44
N GLU A 130 3.27 0.30 -8.23
CA GLU A 130 2.95 1.06 -7.02
C GLU A 130 3.55 2.46 -7.23
N PRO A 131 2.76 3.55 -7.08
CA PRO A 131 3.33 4.88 -7.11
C PRO A 131 4.49 4.85 -6.13
N ARG A 132 5.71 5.10 -6.63
CA ARG A 132 6.87 5.21 -5.76
C ARG A 132 6.47 6.22 -4.71
N ALA A 133 6.27 5.78 -3.47
CA ALA A 133 6.08 6.69 -2.35
C ALA A 133 7.20 7.71 -2.53
N ALA A 134 6.81 8.98 -2.74
CA ALA A 134 7.79 10.06 -2.79
C ALA A 134 8.70 9.80 -1.59
N ALA A 135 10.00 9.70 -1.83
CA ALA A 135 10.94 9.51 -0.73
C ALA A 135 10.52 10.53 0.33
N PRO A 136 10.21 10.11 1.57
CA PRO A 136 9.81 11.06 2.59
C PRO A 136 10.84 12.18 2.55
N PRO A 137 10.40 13.46 2.51
CA PRO A 137 11.34 14.57 2.41
C PRO A 137 12.44 14.29 3.42
N ALA A 138 13.70 14.30 2.96
CA ALA A 138 14.85 13.96 3.79
C ALA A 138 14.63 14.64 5.14
N LYS A 139 14.48 13.84 6.22
CA LYS A 139 14.28 14.38 7.56
C LYS A 139 15.34 15.46 7.73
N PRO A 140 14.96 16.75 7.92
CA PRO A 140 15.91 17.72 8.44
C PRO A 140 16.47 17.07 9.69
N TRP A 141 17.78 16.95 9.76
CA TRP A 141 18.52 16.31 10.84
C TRP A 141 17.81 16.60 12.18
N GLU A 142 17.30 15.55 12.84
CA GLU A 142 16.73 15.68 14.18
C GLU A 142 17.80 16.34 15.06
N GLY A 143 17.59 17.63 15.38
CA GLY A 143 18.50 18.41 16.23
C GLY A 143 19.44 19.40 15.53
N ALA A 144 19.36 19.62 14.22
CA ALA A 144 19.94 20.83 13.62
C ALA A 144 19.01 22.02 13.86
N GLU A 145 18.79 22.36 15.13
CA GLU A 145 18.19 23.64 15.47
C GLU A 145 19.22 24.71 15.04
N GLU A 146 18.85 25.62 14.14
CA GLU A 146 19.77 26.68 13.71
C GLU A 146 19.93 27.64 14.89
N PHE A 147 21.15 27.95 15.32
CA PHE A 147 21.36 28.92 16.39
C PHE A 147 20.73 30.27 15.99
N ALA A 148 19.78 30.77 16.79
CA ALA A 148 19.09 32.02 16.50
C ALA A 148 19.77 33.21 17.20
N GLU A 149 19.83 33.18 18.54
CA GLU A 149 20.37 34.29 19.34
C GLU A 149 20.80 33.84 20.74
N VAL A 150 21.71 34.60 21.37
CA VAL A 150 21.97 34.51 22.81
C VAL A 150 21.18 35.61 23.51
N LYS A 151 20.32 35.27 24.48
CA LYS A 151 19.60 36.25 25.31
C LYS A 151 19.92 36.10 26.80
N PRO A 152 19.76 37.15 27.62
CA PRO A 152 19.80 37.02 29.07
C PRO A 152 18.78 36.00 29.57
N TYR A 153 19.18 35.18 30.55
CA TYR A 153 18.30 34.19 31.18
C TYR A 153 17.12 34.88 31.86
N GLN A 154 15.91 34.37 31.62
CA GLN A 154 14.72 34.74 32.38
C GLN A 154 14.18 33.52 33.14
N PRO A 155 13.58 33.71 34.33
CA PRO A 155 12.90 32.64 35.04
C PRO A 155 11.85 31.95 34.14
N GLY A 156 12.01 30.65 33.92
CA GLY A 156 11.19 29.85 33.00
C GLY A 156 11.95 29.34 31.77
N ASP A 157 13.11 29.91 31.46
CA ASP A 157 13.96 29.37 30.39
C ASP A 157 14.55 27.99 30.80
N PRO A 158 14.62 27.03 29.86
CA PRO A 158 15.11 25.68 30.16
C PRO A 158 16.61 25.68 30.49
N LEU A 159 16.97 25.15 31.66
CA LEU A 159 18.36 25.10 32.16
C LEU A 159 19.32 24.35 31.22
N ARG A 160 18.81 23.41 30.42
CA ARG A 160 19.59 22.66 29.42
C ARG A 160 20.12 23.55 28.29
N ARG A 161 19.52 24.72 28.05
CA ARG A 161 19.93 25.70 27.04
C ARG A 161 20.80 26.84 27.60
N VAL A 162 21.20 26.76 28.87
CA VAL A 162 22.10 27.75 29.48
C VAL A 162 23.48 27.69 28.82
N ASN A 163 23.97 28.85 28.40
CA ASN A 163 25.30 29.00 27.84
C ASN A 163 26.32 29.10 28.98
N TRP A 164 26.75 27.95 29.50
CA TRP A 164 27.73 27.87 30.59
C TRP A 164 29.07 28.54 30.24
N ARG A 165 29.41 28.60 28.95
CA ARG A 165 30.63 29.28 28.49
C ARG A 165 30.52 30.80 28.58
N ALA A 166 29.32 31.36 28.35
CA ALA A 166 29.06 32.77 28.59
C ALA A 166 29.06 33.07 30.10
N PHE A 167 28.38 32.24 30.90
CA PHE A 167 28.35 32.37 32.36
C PHE A 167 29.75 32.36 32.98
N ALA A 168 30.62 31.44 32.56
CA ALA A 168 31.99 31.38 33.05
C ALA A 168 32.84 32.63 32.72
N LYS A 169 32.45 33.42 31.72
CA LYS A 169 33.18 34.64 31.31
C LYS A 169 32.61 35.91 31.91
N THR A 170 31.29 36.01 32.03
CA THR A 170 30.61 37.26 32.43
C THR A 170 30.06 37.21 33.85
N GLY A 171 29.88 36.02 34.43
CA GLY A 171 29.15 35.82 35.68
C GLY A 171 27.63 35.99 35.55
N GLU A 172 27.13 36.30 34.35
CA GLU A 172 25.71 36.49 34.06
C GLU A 172 25.16 35.29 33.29
N LEU A 173 23.92 34.89 33.60
CA LEU A 173 23.27 33.75 32.96
C LEU A 173 22.69 34.16 31.59
N TYR A 174 23.11 33.45 30.55
CA TYR A 174 22.59 33.59 29.20
C TYR A 174 22.05 32.25 28.68
N VAL A 175 21.11 32.30 27.75
CA VAL A 175 20.48 31.13 27.13
C VAL A 175 20.66 31.19 25.62
N ASN A 176 21.06 30.06 25.02
CA ASN A 176 21.08 29.91 23.57
C ASN A 176 19.66 29.61 23.08
N LYS A 177 19.09 30.51 22.28
CA LYS A 177 17.84 30.30 21.58
C LYS A 177 18.16 29.73 20.21
N TYR A 178 17.48 28.66 19.82
CA TYR A 178 17.61 28.07 18.50
C TYR A 178 16.32 28.29 17.70
N ALA A 179 16.47 28.60 16.40
CA ALA A 179 15.42 28.61 15.41
C ALA A 179 15.12 27.17 15.00
N GLY A 180 14.08 26.62 15.60
CA GLY A 180 13.52 25.32 15.30
C GLY A 180 12.20 25.25 16.02
N SER A 181 11.11 25.42 15.26
CA SER A 181 9.76 25.23 15.76
C SER A 181 9.71 23.91 16.54
N GLU A 182 9.38 23.97 17.82
CA GLU A 182 8.83 22.81 18.52
C GLU A 182 7.56 22.45 17.77
N ARG A 183 7.69 21.64 16.71
CA ARG A 183 6.55 21.07 16.01
C ARG A 183 5.82 20.24 17.06
N GLY A 184 4.60 20.63 17.39
CA GLY A 184 3.79 19.90 18.36
C GLY A 184 3.68 18.44 17.92
N ARG A 185 3.59 17.51 18.86
CA ARG A 185 3.39 16.09 18.54
C ARG A 185 1.91 15.82 18.36
N ALA A 186 1.54 15.12 17.29
CA ALA A 186 0.19 14.62 17.09
C ALA A 186 0.20 13.10 16.92
N VAL A 187 -0.77 12.42 17.54
CA VAL A 187 -0.92 10.96 17.44
C VAL A 187 -2.29 10.64 16.84
N VAL A 188 -2.30 9.92 15.72
CA VAL A 188 -3.52 9.41 15.10
C VAL A 188 -3.75 7.97 15.56
N VAL A 189 -4.74 7.78 16.44
CA VAL A 189 -5.15 6.45 16.93
C VAL A 189 -6.12 5.84 15.92
N VAL A 190 -5.81 4.64 15.42
CA VAL A 190 -6.55 3.98 14.35
C VAL A 190 -7.30 2.76 14.89
N ASP A 191 -8.63 2.86 14.96
CA ASP A 191 -9.53 1.74 15.30
C ASP A 191 -10.14 1.09 14.05
N ALA A 192 -9.39 0.13 13.49
CA ALA A 192 -9.80 -0.58 12.29
C ALA A 192 -10.69 -1.81 12.56
N ARG A 193 -11.23 -2.00 13.77
CA ARG A 193 -12.10 -3.15 14.10
C ARG A 193 -13.37 -3.19 13.25
N ARG A 194 -13.85 -2.02 12.79
CA ARG A 194 -15.00 -1.88 11.89
C ARG A 194 -14.70 -0.83 10.83
N LEU A 195 -15.31 -0.96 9.66
CA LEU A 195 -15.17 -0.02 8.55
C LEU A 195 -13.70 0.27 8.16
N ARG A 196 -12.85 -0.76 8.19
CA ARG A 196 -11.39 -0.62 8.02
C ARG A 196 -10.96 0.27 6.86
N GLY A 197 -11.57 0.12 5.68
CA GLY A 197 -11.25 0.97 4.52
C GLY A 197 -11.48 2.45 4.79
N ALA A 198 -12.66 2.82 5.31
CA ALA A 198 -13.00 4.19 5.65
C ALA A 198 -12.16 4.75 6.80
N VAL A 199 -11.83 3.92 7.80
CA VAL A 199 -10.96 4.31 8.92
C VAL A 199 -9.54 4.61 8.44
N VAL A 200 -8.97 3.76 7.60
CA VAL A 200 -7.62 3.96 7.05
C VAL A 200 -7.56 5.25 6.20
N GLU A 201 -8.58 5.47 5.36
CA GLU A 201 -8.68 6.70 4.56
C GLU A 201 -8.79 7.95 5.44
N ALA A 202 -9.67 7.93 6.44
CA ALA A 202 -9.85 9.04 7.37
C ALA A 202 -8.61 9.27 8.25
N ALA A 203 -7.90 8.23 8.66
CA ALA A 203 -6.66 8.35 9.42
C ALA A 203 -5.55 9.02 8.59
N ALA A 204 -5.42 8.65 7.32
CA ALA A 204 -4.47 9.28 6.41
C ALA A 204 -4.80 10.77 6.18
N LYS A 205 -6.08 11.11 6.01
CA LYS A 205 -6.55 12.50 5.90
C LYS A 205 -6.29 13.30 7.17
N ALA A 206 -6.59 12.73 8.34
CA ALA A 206 -6.33 13.37 9.63
C ALA A 206 -4.85 13.66 9.82
N ALA A 207 -3.98 12.71 9.47
CA ALA A 207 -2.54 12.89 9.53
C ALA A 207 -2.04 14.00 8.59
N ALA A 208 -2.58 14.07 7.36
CA ALA A 208 -2.24 15.14 6.43
C ALA A 208 -2.61 16.53 6.97
N ILE A 209 -3.84 16.68 7.51
CA ILE A 209 -4.30 17.94 8.13
C ILE A 209 -3.38 18.36 9.30
N LEU A 210 -3.02 17.41 10.16
CA LEU A 210 -2.14 17.65 11.30
C LEU A 210 -0.72 18.04 10.85
N ALA A 211 -0.18 17.37 9.84
CA ALA A 211 1.13 17.69 9.28
C ALA A 211 1.16 19.09 8.62
N GLU A 212 0.09 19.47 7.91
CA GLU A 212 -0.08 20.82 7.34
C GLU A 212 -0.12 21.91 8.42
N ARG A 213 -0.64 21.57 9.61
CA ARG A 213 -0.63 22.46 10.79
C ARG A 213 0.71 22.47 11.53
N GLY A 214 1.73 21.78 11.03
CA GLY A 214 3.07 21.80 11.57
C GLY A 214 3.29 20.82 12.72
N TYR A 215 2.40 19.85 12.94
CA TYR A 215 2.61 18.79 13.92
C TYR A 215 3.52 17.68 13.37
N ASP A 216 4.32 17.06 14.23
CA ASP A 216 4.98 15.78 13.96
C ASP A 216 3.98 14.64 14.25
N VAL A 217 3.59 13.91 13.20
CA VAL A 217 2.46 12.97 13.26
C VAL A 217 2.96 11.52 13.32
N SER A 218 2.51 10.77 14.32
CA SER A 218 2.66 9.31 14.38
C SER A 218 1.31 8.60 14.42
N TYR A 219 1.26 7.33 14.02
CA TYR A 219 0.06 6.50 14.13
C TYR A 219 0.18 5.56 15.32
N PHE A 220 -0.95 5.32 15.99
CA PHE A 220 -1.09 4.22 16.93
C PHE A 220 -2.22 3.30 16.48
N VAL A 221 -1.87 2.13 15.98
CA VAL A 221 -2.82 1.20 15.38
C VAL A 221 -3.24 0.19 16.44
N LEU A 222 -4.53 0.19 16.78
CA LEU A 222 -5.07 -0.67 17.84
C LEU A 222 -4.94 -2.16 17.47
N GLY A 223 -4.23 -2.91 18.31
CA GLY A 223 -3.85 -4.31 18.05
C GLY A 223 -2.52 -4.51 17.32
N HIS A 224 -1.81 -3.43 16.98
CA HIS A 224 -0.47 -3.46 16.37
C HIS A 224 0.55 -2.66 17.18
N GLY A 225 0.19 -1.45 17.64
CA GLY A 225 1.09 -0.54 18.35
C GLY A 225 1.42 0.70 17.53
N GLU A 226 2.51 1.38 17.91
CA GLU A 226 2.99 2.57 17.24
C GLU A 226 3.55 2.24 15.86
N ALA A 227 3.18 3.03 14.86
CA ALA A 227 3.59 2.84 13.48
C ALA A 227 3.73 4.19 12.78
N GLN A 228 4.61 4.24 11.78
CA GLN A 228 4.78 5.43 10.94
C GLN A 228 3.72 5.51 9.83
N GLU A 229 3.11 4.37 9.49
CA GLU A 229 2.00 4.24 8.54
C GLU A 229 1.05 3.14 9.01
N VAL A 230 -0.19 3.13 8.51
CA VAL A 230 -1.17 2.10 8.88
C VAL A 230 -0.83 0.77 8.18
N PRO A 231 -0.59 -0.33 8.92
CA PRO A 231 -0.12 -1.59 8.34
C PRO A 231 -1.18 -2.27 7.45
N LYS A 232 -0.70 -2.86 6.34
CA LYS A 232 -1.54 -3.62 5.38
C LYS A 232 -2.15 -4.87 6.02
N SER A 233 -1.48 -5.51 7.00
CA SER A 233 -2.00 -6.69 7.72
C SER A 233 -1.75 -6.57 9.22
N PHE A 234 -2.83 -6.61 10.01
CA PHE A 234 -2.81 -6.74 11.47
C PHE A 234 -4.18 -7.25 11.94
N THR A 235 -4.25 -7.70 13.19
CA THR A 235 -5.50 -8.12 13.84
C THR A 235 -5.98 -6.99 14.75
N PRO A 236 -7.06 -6.27 14.40
CA PRO A 236 -7.53 -5.14 15.20
C PRO A 236 -8.06 -5.60 16.56
N SER A 237 -7.60 -4.96 17.64
CA SER A 237 -8.04 -5.25 19.01
C SER A 237 -7.85 -4.01 19.89
N CYS A 238 -8.55 -3.90 21.03
CA CYS A 238 -8.31 -2.81 21.99
C CYS A 238 -7.06 -3.01 22.85
N THR A 239 -6.06 -3.74 22.35
CA THR A 239 -4.81 -3.94 23.09
C THR A 239 -3.82 -2.82 22.78
N GLY A 240 -3.05 -2.45 23.80
CA GLY A 240 -2.10 -1.34 23.74
C GLY A 240 -2.68 -0.06 24.31
N ARG A 241 -1.80 0.85 24.73
CA ARG A 241 -2.16 2.19 25.18
C ARG A 241 -1.52 3.20 24.23
N PRO A 242 -2.31 4.05 23.56
CA PRO A 242 -1.74 5.08 22.70
C PRO A 242 -0.95 6.10 23.55
N PRO A 243 0.21 6.57 23.06
CA PRO A 243 0.93 7.65 23.73
C PRO A 243 0.13 8.94 23.66
N CYS A 244 0.08 9.70 24.74
CA CYS A 244 -0.49 11.04 24.73
C CYS A 244 0.49 12.02 24.07
N ALA A 245 -0.08 12.98 23.36
CA ALA A 245 0.64 14.03 22.66
C ALA A 245 -0.16 15.35 22.76
N ASP A 246 0.34 16.43 22.16
CA ASP A 246 -0.34 17.73 22.17
C ASP A 246 -1.74 17.62 21.55
N VAL A 247 -1.86 16.77 20.54
CA VAL A 247 -3.14 16.42 19.89
C VAL A 247 -3.23 14.91 19.70
N VAL A 248 -4.30 14.31 20.22
CA VAL A 248 -4.61 12.89 19.98
C VAL A 248 -5.90 12.80 19.17
N THR A 249 -5.82 12.25 17.96
CA THR A 249 -6.97 12.09 17.07
C THR A 249 -7.34 10.62 16.98
N TYR A 250 -8.50 10.24 17.52
CA TYR A 250 -9.02 8.89 17.44
C TYR A 250 -9.92 8.72 16.22
N VAL A 251 -9.59 7.79 15.33
CA VAL A 251 -10.34 7.54 14.09
C VAL A 251 -10.93 6.13 14.14
N GLY A 252 -12.26 6.03 14.07
CA GLY A 252 -12.95 4.75 14.16
C GLY A 252 -14.45 4.83 13.95
N SER A 253 -15.12 3.68 14.01
CA SER A 253 -16.58 3.63 14.15
C SER A 253 -16.92 3.69 15.63
N LEU A 254 -17.33 4.84 16.15
CA LEU A 254 -17.65 5.08 17.57
C LEU A 254 -18.93 4.36 18.04
N ARG A 255 -19.01 3.04 17.85
CA ARG A 255 -20.07 2.19 18.41
C ARG A 255 -19.69 1.68 19.80
N ASP A 256 -18.42 1.37 19.98
CA ASP A 256 -17.79 0.77 21.16
C ASP A 256 -16.29 1.15 21.16
N PRO A 257 -15.97 2.46 21.24
CA PRO A 257 -14.59 2.94 21.12
C PRO A 257 -13.71 2.33 22.21
N CYS A 258 -12.46 2.01 21.85
CA CYS A 258 -11.47 1.60 22.84
C CYS A 258 -11.13 2.77 23.77
N PRO A 259 -10.85 2.53 25.05
CA PRO A 259 -10.50 3.58 25.99
C PRO A 259 -9.18 4.24 25.60
N VAL A 260 -9.19 5.58 25.56
CA VAL A 260 -8.00 6.43 25.40
C VAL A 260 -7.95 7.36 26.59
N ASP A 261 -6.87 7.27 27.37
CA ASP A 261 -6.70 8.02 28.61
C ASP A 261 -5.71 9.17 28.38
N CYS A 262 -6.15 10.17 27.61
CA CYS A 262 -5.37 11.38 27.31
C CYS A 262 -6.21 12.63 27.55
N LEU A 263 -5.54 13.73 27.90
CA LEU A 263 -6.19 14.97 28.35
C LEU A 263 -7.02 15.65 27.26
N ARG A 264 -6.55 15.60 26.00
CA ARG A 264 -7.22 16.21 24.84
C ARG A 264 -7.30 15.20 23.70
N VAL A 265 -8.51 14.70 23.43
CA VAL A 265 -8.77 13.71 22.37
C VAL A 265 -9.84 14.24 21.44
N VAL A 266 -9.57 14.19 20.14
CA VAL A 266 -10.52 14.45 19.07
C VAL A 266 -10.96 13.12 18.47
N TYR A 267 -12.22 12.74 18.68
CA TYR A 267 -12.82 11.54 18.11
C TYR A 267 -13.45 11.84 16.76
N ILE A 268 -13.10 11.07 15.74
CA ILE A 268 -13.68 11.13 14.40
C ILE A 268 -14.49 9.86 14.17
N ASP A 269 -15.82 9.99 14.11
CA ASP A 269 -16.70 8.87 13.78
C ASP A 269 -16.89 8.73 12.27
N VAL A 270 -16.15 7.80 11.66
CA VAL A 270 -16.24 7.58 10.21
C VAL A 270 -17.62 7.06 9.77
N ALA A 271 -18.39 6.44 10.67
CA ALA A 271 -19.73 5.97 10.34
C ALA A 271 -20.76 7.10 10.36
N ALA A 272 -20.44 8.23 11.00
CA ALA A 272 -21.35 9.36 11.16
C ALA A 272 -21.61 10.15 9.87
N ARG A 273 -20.88 9.85 8.78
CA ARG A 273 -21.26 10.24 7.41
C ARG A 273 -22.67 9.77 7.05
N ASN A 274 -23.14 8.67 7.66
CA ASN A 274 -24.54 8.29 7.62
C ASN A 274 -25.30 8.96 8.79
N PRO A 275 -26.28 9.86 8.54
CA PRO A 275 -26.99 10.56 9.59
C PRO A 275 -27.76 9.64 10.55
N LEU A 276 -28.25 8.49 10.07
CA LEU A 276 -28.92 7.50 10.94
C LEU A 276 -27.95 6.85 11.92
N ALA A 277 -26.71 6.61 11.51
CA ALA A 277 -25.68 6.09 12.39
C ALA A 277 -25.29 7.14 13.45
N ALA A 278 -25.19 8.41 13.06
CA ALA A 278 -24.90 9.52 13.98
C ALA A 278 -26.02 9.70 15.03
N ILE A 279 -27.29 9.70 14.62
CA ILE A 279 -28.44 9.85 15.53
C ILE A 279 -28.45 8.74 16.59
N ARG A 280 -28.18 7.49 16.19
CA ARG A 280 -28.13 6.34 17.12
C ARG A 280 -27.00 6.43 18.15
N ARG A 281 -26.01 7.29 17.95
CA ARG A 281 -24.81 7.43 18.80
C ARG A 281 -24.77 8.75 19.59
N LEU A 282 -25.85 9.53 19.57
CA LEU A 282 -25.92 10.83 20.25
C LEU A 282 -25.65 10.75 21.76
N SER A 283 -26.08 9.69 22.44
CA SER A 283 -25.79 9.48 23.86
C SER A 283 -24.28 9.36 24.11
N LEU A 284 -23.60 8.49 23.35
CA LEU A 284 -22.15 8.33 23.43
C LEU A 284 -21.41 9.63 23.11
N TYR A 285 -21.84 10.40 22.10
CA TYR A 285 -21.21 11.67 21.79
C TYR A 285 -21.31 12.67 22.94
N ARG A 286 -22.45 12.70 23.65
CA ARG A 286 -22.62 13.54 24.84
C ARG A 286 -21.70 13.07 25.97
N GLU A 287 -21.56 11.76 26.18
CA GLU A 287 -20.65 11.22 27.20
C GLU A 287 -19.19 11.56 26.91
N LEU A 288 -18.74 11.41 25.66
CA LEU A 288 -17.38 11.77 25.26
C LEU A 288 -17.12 13.28 25.44
N ARG A 289 -18.07 14.12 25.03
CA ARG A 289 -17.98 15.58 25.22
C ARG A 289 -17.99 16.00 26.69
N ALA A 290 -18.77 15.31 27.53
CA ALA A 290 -18.77 15.55 28.97
C ALA A 290 -17.42 15.22 29.63
N ARG A 291 -16.62 14.33 29.02
CA ARG A 291 -15.24 14.01 29.43
C ARG A 291 -14.20 14.99 28.86
N GLY A 292 -14.62 16.07 28.20
CA GLY A 292 -13.72 17.06 27.60
C GLY A 292 -13.17 16.67 26.22
N ALA A 293 -13.68 15.59 25.61
CA ALA A 293 -13.27 15.19 24.28
C ALA A 293 -14.10 15.90 23.19
N GLU A 294 -13.48 16.15 22.05
CA GLU A 294 -14.19 16.68 20.89
C GLU A 294 -14.65 15.53 19.98
N VAL A 295 -15.86 15.62 19.43
CA VAL A 295 -16.43 14.55 18.59
C VAL A 295 -16.87 15.13 17.25
N LEU A 296 -16.16 14.73 16.22
CA LEU A 296 -16.34 15.11 14.83
C LEU A 296 -17.02 13.98 14.05
N THR A 297 -17.95 14.37 13.18
CA THR A 297 -18.65 13.44 12.28
C THR A 297 -17.94 13.27 10.94
N ASP A 298 -16.96 14.13 10.66
CA ASP A 298 -16.17 14.09 9.44
C ASP A 298 -14.74 14.55 9.70
N VAL A 299 -13.79 14.02 8.94
CA VAL A 299 -12.36 14.28 9.15
C VAL A 299 -11.97 15.69 8.70
N GLU A 300 -12.65 16.24 7.72
CA GLU A 300 -12.41 17.56 7.15
C GLU A 300 -12.62 18.67 8.21
N LYS A 301 -13.49 18.43 9.20
CA LYS A 301 -13.73 19.33 10.34
C LYS A 301 -12.55 19.40 11.31
N LEU A 302 -11.60 18.46 11.23
CA LEU A 302 -10.42 18.46 12.08
C LEU A 302 -9.65 19.77 11.93
N ALA A 303 -9.56 20.31 10.70
CA ALA A 303 -8.84 21.56 10.43
C ALA A 303 -9.40 22.79 11.18
N GLU A 304 -10.65 22.76 11.63
CA GLU A 304 -11.25 23.86 12.40
C GLU A 304 -10.89 23.79 13.89
N VAL A 305 -10.42 22.62 14.35
CA VAL A 305 -10.21 22.28 15.76
C VAL A 305 -8.74 22.37 16.19
N VAL A 306 -7.82 22.09 15.26
CA VAL A 306 -6.37 21.94 15.55
C VAL A 306 -5.50 23.11 15.14
#